data_AF-A0A5M9MJ60-F1
#
_entry.id   AF-A0A5M9MJ60-F1
#
_cell.length_a   1.000
_cell.length_b   1.000
_cell.length_c   1.000
_cell.angle_alpha   90.00
_cell.angle_beta   90.00
_cell.angle_gamma   90.00
#
_symmetry.space_group_name_H-M   'P 1'
#
loop_
_entity.id
_entity.type
_entity.pdbx_description
1 polymer ?
#
loop_
_entity_poly.entity_id
_entity_poly.type
_entity_poly.pdbx_seq_one_letter_code
_entity_poly.pdbx_strand_id
1 'polypeptide(L)'
;MHDLLRDSPSDSPSKFLVTSGPADQVDVDEAARQGQFDLLRSVAYNRKWFISHSYCRSGHSQDFSQPCLHFLWYIYYQCSRYISYESTEQDRLVLDILRTRGQGPLVRPAPSCGIDIARTPDGAVWNDLPFLATDMTDFWVNNCAAMSANQRLNVASFLAKLASTRVVKDKLCQIALILFSETFESLRRLGSSNEPSEEEPRRTMNTLTIAALLPSACAWIKRPA
;
A
#
# COMPACT_ATOMS: atom_id res chain seq x y z
N MET A 1 -20.82 36.26 38.62
CA MET A 1 -19.60 35.46 38.88
C MET A 1 -19.66 34.33 37.86
N HIS A 2 -18.84 34.43 36.82
CA HIS A 2 -19.00 33.72 35.54
C HIS A 2 -18.53 32.26 35.57
N ASP A 3 -19.14 31.49 34.66
CA ASP A 3 -18.95 30.07 34.36
C ASP A 3 -17.51 29.57 34.36
N LEU A 4 -17.32 28.40 34.99
CA LEU A 4 -16.17 27.52 34.78
C LEU A 4 -16.64 26.06 34.71
N LEU A 5 -17.54 25.75 33.76
CA LEU A 5 -17.61 24.41 33.18
C LEU A 5 -16.64 24.39 32.00
N ARG A 6 -15.40 24.02 32.29
CA ARG A 6 -14.37 23.81 31.28
C ARG A 6 -14.65 22.44 30.65
N ASP A 7 -15.08 22.46 29.39
CA ASP A 7 -15.29 21.30 28.55
C ASP A 7 -14.12 20.32 28.67
N SER A 8 -14.43 19.09 29.09
CA SER A 8 -13.55 17.94 28.89
C SER A 8 -13.36 17.74 27.38
N PRO A 9 -12.14 17.57 26.88
CA PRO A 9 -11.96 17.16 25.50
C PRO A 9 -12.53 15.76 25.37
N SER A 10 -13.58 15.64 24.56
CA SER A 10 -14.12 14.38 24.09
C SER A 10 -13.04 13.71 23.23
N ASP A 11 -12.11 13.01 23.88
CA ASP A 11 -11.24 12.01 23.26
C ASP A 11 -12.11 10.82 22.85
N SER A 12 -12.83 11.01 21.75
CA SER A 12 -13.38 9.89 21.00
C SER A 12 -12.17 9.16 20.42
N PRO A 13 -11.87 7.90 20.83
CA PRO A 13 -10.78 7.16 20.22
C PRO A 13 -11.06 7.08 18.72
N SER A 14 -10.11 7.58 17.92
CA SER A 14 -10.16 7.57 16.47
C SER A 14 -10.68 6.21 15.97
N LYS A 15 -11.75 6.25 15.18
CA LYS A 15 -12.50 5.08 14.64
C LYS A 15 -11.61 3.98 14.05
N PHE A 16 -10.39 4.34 13.63
CA PHE A 16 -9.37 3.46 13.06
C PHE A 16 -8.68 2.49 14.03
N LEU A 17 -8.95 2.57 15.34
CA LEU A 17 -8.08 1.95 16.34
C LEU A 17 -8.17 0.42 16.48
N VAL A 18 -9.23 -0.26 16.00
CA VAL A 18 -9.40 -1.68 16.39
C VAL A 18 -9.83 -2.63 15.26
N THR A 19 -10.36 -2.15 14.14
CA THR A 19 -10.76 -3.03 13.03
C THR A 19 -10.01 -2.72 11.74
N SER A 20 -9.85 -3.74 10.91
CA SER A 20 -9.50 -3.64 9.49
C SER A 20 -10.74 -4.09 8.72
N GLY A 21 -11.82 -3.33 8.88
CA GLY A 21 -13.13 -3.65 8.32
C GLY A 21 -13.37 -2.99 6.96
N PRO A 22 -14.44 -3.36 6.25
CA PRO A 22 -14.83 -2.70 5.00
C PRO A 22 -15.06 -1.20 5.15
N ALA A 23 -15.58 -0.75 6.29
CA ALA A 23 -15.77 0.67 6.58
C ALA A 23 -14.44 1.45 6.62
N ASP A 24 -13.41 0.86 7.23
CA ASP A 24 -12.07 1.48 7.31
C ASP A 24 -11.44 1.62 5.91
N GLN A 25 -11.74 0.69 4.98
CA GLN A 25 -11.28 0.78 3.59
C GLN A 25 -11.97 1.91 2.82
N VAL A 26 -13.29 2.10 3.03
CA VAL A 26 -14.05 3.20 2.42
C VAL A 26 -13.51 4.55 2.89
N ASP A 27 -13.26 4.70 4.19
CA ASP A 27 -12.71 5.93 4.76
C ASP A 27 -11.30 6.24 4.20
N VAL A 28 -10.47 5.21 3.99
CA VAL A 28 -9.13 5.38 3.37
C VAL A 28 -9.22 5.77 1.90
N ASP A 29 -10.09 5.14 1.09
CA ASP A 29 -10.25 5.50 -0.32
C ASP A 29 -10.76 6.94 -0.47
N GLU A 30 -11.74 7.34 0.34
CA GLU A 30 -12.27 8.71 0.33
C GLU A 30 -11.21 9.74 0.74
N ALA A 31 -10.47 9.49 1.83
CA ALA A 31 -9.38 10.35 2.25
C ALA A 31 -8.29 10.47 1.16
N ALA A 32 -8.00 9.38 0.44
CA ALA A 32 -7.03 9.38 -0.65
C ALA A 32 -7.50 10.20 -1.86
N ARG A 33 -8.79 10.09 -2.23
CA ARG A 33 -9.43 10.91 -3.27
C ARG A 33 -9.39 12.40 -2.94
N GLN A 34 -9.60 12.74 -1.67
CA GLN A 34 -9.55 14.11 -1.17
C GLN A 34 -8.11 14.64 -1.00
N GLY A 35 -7.09 13.82 -1.27
CA GLY A 35 -5.68 14.22 -1.15
C GLY A 35 -5.21 14.38 0.30
N GLN A 36 -5.88 13.76 1.27
CA GLN A 36 -5.54 13.82 2.71
C GLN A 36 -4.36 12.90 3.05
N PHE A 37 -3.25 13.02 2.32
CA PHE A 37 -2.12 12.10 2.42
C PHE A 37 -1.39 12.15 3.77
N ASP A 38 -1.34 13.32 4.42
CA ASP A 38 -0.77 13.45 5.77
C ASP A 38 -1.58 12.69 6.83
N LEU A 39 -2.91 12.70 6.69
CA LEU A 39 -3.80 11.90 7.53
C LEU A 39 -3.53 10.41 7.29
N LEU A 40 -3.49 9.98 6.03
CA LEU A 40 -3.24 8.58 5.68
C LEU A 40 -1.87 8.09 6.16
N ARG A 41 -0.83 8.92 6.08
CA ARG A 41 0.49 8.61 6.64
C ARG A 41 0.44 8.47 8.16
N SER A 42 -0.33 9.31 8.84
CA SER A 42 -0.56 9.21 10.28
C SER A 42 -1.31 7.92 10.65
N VAL A 43 -2.31 7.52 9.85
CA VAL A 43 -3.02 6.23 10.02
C VAL A 43 -2.07 5.05 9.81
N ALA A 44 -1.22 5.08 8.77
CA ALA A 44 -0.21 4.05 8.52
C ALA A 44 0.79 3.94 9.67
N TYR A 45 1.28 5.08 10.17
CA TYR A 45 2.16 5.15 11.34
C TYR A 45 1.50 4.55 12.58
N ASN A 46 0.26 4.93 12.87
CA ASN A 46 -0.50 4.40 14.00
C ASN A 46 -0.71 2.88 13.89
N ARG A 47 -1.00 2.37 12.68
CA ARG A 47 -1.18 0.94 12.45
C ARG A 47 0.11 0.15 12.69
N LYS A 48 1.25 0.67 12.20
CA LYS A 48 2.57 0.12 12.45
C LYS A 48 2.92 0.12 13.95
N TRP A 49 2.64 1.23 14.64
CA TRP A 49 2.83 1.33 16.09
C TRP A 49 1.99 0.29 16.83
N PHE A 50 0.72 0.14 16.45
CA PHE A 50 -0.19 -0.83 17.04
C PHE A 50 0.33 -2.27 16.87
N ILE A 51 0.69 -2.68 15.65
CA ILE A 51 1.27 -4.02 15.39
C ILE A 51 2.48 -4.28 16.30
N SER A 52 3.39 -3.29 16.39
CA SER A 52 4.59 -3.41 17.20
C SER A 52 4.28 -3.49 18.69
N HIS A 53 3.34 -2.67 19.17
CA HIS A 53 2.94 -2.63 20.57
C HIS A 53 2.22 -3.92 20.99
N SER A 54 1.27 -4.39 20.18
CA SER A 54 0.48 -5.60 20.46
C SER A 54 1.35 -6.84 20.58
N TYR A 55 2.37 -6.98 19.75
CA TYR A 55 3.30 -8.12 19.84
C TYR A 55 4.29 -7.98 21.01
N CYS A 56 4.94 -6.82 21.15
CA CYS A 56 6.02 -6.64 22.12
C CYS A 56 5.52 -6.49 23.57
N ARG A 57 4.36 -5.84 23.78
CA ARG A 57 3.87 -5.50 25.14
C ARG A 57 2.65 -6.29 25.56
N SER A 58 1.69 -6.51 24.67
CA SER A 58 0.45 -7.21 25.01
C SER A 58 0.57 -8.73 24.89
N GLY A 59 1.67 -9.24 24.33
CA GLY A 59 1.95 -10.68 24.23
C GLY A 59 1.06 -11.42 23.22
N HIS A 60 0.30 -10.72 22.39
CA HIS A 60 -0.60 -11.35 21.42
C HIS A 60 0.15 -12.27 20.45
N SER A 61 -0.55 -13.30 19.96
CA SER A 61 -0.03 -14.13 18.86
C SER A 61 0.19 -13.25 17.63
N GLN A 62 1.16 -13.64 16.82
CA GLN A 62 1.47 -13.00 15.56
C GLN A 62 0.26 -13.01 14.59
N ASP A 63 -0.62 -14.01 14.68
CA ASP A 63 -1.83 -14.12 13.86
C ASP A 63 -2.77 -12.91 14.01
N PHE A 64 -2.72 -12.24 15.17
CA PHE A 64 -3.51 -11.04 15.44
C PHE A 64 -3.12 -9.86 14.54
N SER A 65 -1.85 -9.80 14.09
CA SER A 65 -1.34 -8.68 13.31
C SER A 65 -1.60 -8.80 11.81
N GLN A 66 -2.01 -9.97 11.31
CA GLN A 66 -2.17 -10.21 9.88
C GLN A 66 -3.19 -9.25 9.23
N PRO A 67 -4.43 -9.07 9.74
CA PRO A 67 -5.37 -8.09 9.18
C PRO A 67 -4.81 -6.67 9.17
N CYS A 68 -4.06 -6.31 10.21
CA CYS A 68 -3.42 -4.99 10.32
C CYS A 68 -2.30 -4.79 9.28
N LEU A 69 -1.57 -5.85 8.94
CA LEU A 69 -0.53 -5.81 7.90
C LEU A 69 -1.16 -5.60 6.52
N HIS A 70 -2.22 -6.35 6.19
CA HIS A 70 -2.94 -6.16 4.93
C HIS A 70 -3.52 -4.74 4.81
N PHE A 71 -4.11 -4.24 5.90
CA PHE A 71 -4.64 -2.88 5.93
C PHE A 71 -3.54 -1.81 5.79
N LEU A 72 -2.36 -2.05 6.36
CA LEU A 72 -1.21 -1.16 6.18
C LEU A 72 -0.81 -1.06 4.69
N TRP A 73 -0.72 -2.19 3.99
CA TRP A 73 -0.41 -2.23 2.55
C TRP A 73 -1.50 -1.58 1.71
N TYR A 74 -2.76 -1.77 2.08
CA TYR A 74 -3.89 -1.09 1.45
C TYR A 74 -3.77 0.45 1.52
N ILE A 75 -3.36 1.01 2.67
CA ILE A 75 -3.15 2.47 2.80
C ILE A 75 -2.10 2.97 1.81
N TYR A 76 -0.94 2.29 1.73
CA TYR A 76 0.12 2.69 0.80
C TYR A 76 -0.32 2.58 -0.66
N TYR A 77 -1.04 1.51 -1.00
CA TYR A 77 -1.62 1.34 -2.32
C TYR A 77 -2.59 2.48 -2.66
N GLN A 78 -3.51 2.83 -1.76
CA GLN A 78 -4.46 3.92 -1.97
C GLN A 78 -3.75 5.27 -2.14
N CYS A 79 -2.76 5.58 -1.29
CA CYS A 79 -1.94 6.78 -1.48
C CYS A 79 -1.25 6.78 -2.85
N SER A 80 -0.69 5.64 -3.27
CA SER A 80 0.01 5.52 -4.55
C SER A 80 -0.87 5.72 -5.78
N ARG A 81 -2.19 5.49 -5.68
CA ARG A 81 -3.14 5.74 -6.76
C ARG A 81 -3.31 7.22 -7.06
N TYR A 82 -3.41 8.04 -6.01
CA TYR A 82 -3.77 9.46 -6.15
C TYR A 82 -2.58 10.42 -6.06
N ILE A 83 -1.44 10.00 -5.50
CA ILE A 83 -0.22 10.81 -5.53
C ILE A 83 0.44 10.69 -6.91
N SER A 84 0.65 11.84 -7.56
CA SER A 84 1.35 11.94 -8.86
C SER A 84 2.72 11.28 -8.83
N TYR A 85 3.05 10.53 -9.89
CA TYR A 85 4.35 9.88 -10.05
C TYR A 85 5.55 10.82 -10.09
N GLU A 86 5.32 12.09 -10.43
CA GLU A 86 6.33 13.15 -10.49
C GLU A 86 6.54 13.83 -9.12
N SER A 87 5.61 13.62 -8.18
CA SER A 87 5.69 14.23 -6.87
C SER A 87 6.71 13.52 -5.99
N THR A 88 7.50 14.32 -5.26
CA THR A 88 8.38 13.82 -4.19
C THR A 88 7.60 13.15 -3.06
N GLU A 89 6.30 13.42 -2.91
CA GLU A 89 5.44 12.72 -1.95
C GLU A 89 5.34 11.22 -2.27
N GLN A 90 5.41 10.83 -3.54
CA GLN A 90 5.41 9.42 -3.91
C GLN A 90 6.70 8.72 -3.45
N ASP A 91 7.83 9.43 -3.51
CA ASP A 91 9.11 8.91 -3.03
C ASP A 91 9.12 8.77 -1.50
N ARG A 92 8.38 9.64 -0.79
CA ARG A 92 8.21 9.52 0.67
C ARG A 92 7.44 8.25 1.06
N LEU A 93 6.44 7.82 0.29
CA LEU A 93 5.76 6.54 0.53
C LEU A 93 6.76 5.37 0.46
N VAL A 94 7.63 5.36 -0.55
CA VAL A 94 8.67 4.34 -0.71
C VAL A 94 9.64 4.36 0.47
N LEU A 95 10.08 5.56 0.88
CA LEU A 95 10.96 5.72 2.03
C LEU A 95 10.32 5.26 3.35
N ASP A 96 9.02 5.45 3.55
CA ASP A 96 8.34 5.01 4.77
C ASP A 96 8.26 3.47 4.87
N ILE A 97 8.08 2.78 3.74
CA ILE A 97 8.19 1.32 3.67
C ILE A 97 9.63 0.87 3.95
N LEU A 98 10.62 1.53 3.34
CA LEU A 98 12.04 1.23 3.57
C LEU A 98 12.46 1.45 5.03
N ARG A 99 12.00 2.53 5.66
CA ARG A 99 12.23 2.80 7.09
C ARG A 99 11.59 1.75 7.97
N THR A 100 10.43 1.24 7.57
CA THR A 100 9.78 0.12 8.27
C THR A 100 10.63 -1.14 8.19
N ARG A 101 11.19 -1.45 7.01
CA ARG A 101 12.17 -2.54 6.88
C ARG A 101 13.45 -2.32 7.69
N GLY A 102 13.95 -1.09 7.67
CA GLY A 102 15.17 -0.69 8.38
C GLY A 102 15.10 -0.83 9.90
N GLN A 103 13.91 -1.04 10.49
CA GLN A 103 13.77 -1.35 11.91
C GLN A 103 14.24 -2.76 12.28
N GLY A 104 14.41 -3.64 11.29
CA GLY A 104 14.73 -5.04 11.53
C GLY A 104 13.51 -5.85 12.02
N PRO A 105 13.70 -7.13 12.36
CA PRO A 105 12.61 -8.00 12.75
C PRO A 105 11.94 -7.51 14.04
N LEU A 106 10.61 -7.65 14.11
CA LEU A 106 9.87 -7.36 15.33
C LEU A 106 10.14 -8.46 16.37
N VAL A 107 10.63 -8.08 17.55
CA VAL A 107 11.13 -9.01 18.58
C VAL A 107 10.55 -8.76 19.97
N ARG A 108 10.47 -9.82 20.77
CA ARG A 108 10.14 -9.76 22.21
C ARG A 108 10.99 -10.75 23.02
N PRO A 109 11.14 -10.55 24.34
CA PRO A 109 11.80 -11.54 25.20
C PRO A 109 11.04 -12.88 25.19
N ALA A 110 11.76 -13.98 25.00
CA ALA A 110 11.20 -15.33 25.06
C ALA A 110 11.14 -15.86 26.51
N PRO A 111 10.16 -16.72 26.86
CA PRO A 111 10.04 -17.29 28.20
C PRO A 111 11.26 -18.10 28.67
N SER A 112 11.99 -18.74 27.76
CA SER A 112 13.07 -19.68 28.06
C SER A 112 14.47 -19.10 27.83
N CYS A 113 14.70 -17.84 28.21
CA CYS A 113 15.93 -17.09 27.95
C CYS A 113 16.27 -17.03 26.44
N GLY A 114 15.72 -16.04 25.74
CA GLY A 114 15.98 -15.85 24.31
C GLY A 114 15.18 -14.68 23.72
N ILE A 115 15.20 -14.58 22.40
CA ILE A 115 14.41 -13.61 21.64
C ILE A 115 13.40 -14.36 20.80
N ASP A 116 12.12 -14.02 20.96
CA ASP A 116 11.04 -14.46 20.09
C ASP A 116 10.85 -13.42 18.97
N ILE A 117 10.72 -13.90 17.73
CA ILE A 117 10.59 -13.07 16.53
C ILE A 117 9.18 -13.26 15.98
N ALA A 118 8.49 -12.15 15.72
CA ALA A 118 7.19 -12.16 15.07
C ALA A 118 7.33 -12.65 13.63
N ARG A 119 6.85 -13.87 13.35
CA ARG A 119 6.92 -14.53 12.04
C ARG A 119 5.54 -14.86 11.48
N THR A 120 5.32 -14.52 10.22
CA THR A 120 4.23 -15.06 9.41
C THR A 120 4.79 -16.17 8.50
N PRO A 121 3.93 -16.92 7.78
CA PRO A 121 4.40 -17.83 6.73
C PRO A 121 5.27 -17.15 5.65
N ASP A 122 5.11 -15.84 5.48
CA ASP A 122 5.81 -15.03 4.46
C ASP A 122 7.13 -14.40 4.96
N GLY A 123 7.45 -14.54 6.24
CA GLY A 123 8.70 -14.07 6.84
C GLY A 123 8.54 -13.32 8.17
N ALA A 124 9.63 -12.75 8.65
CA ALA A 124 9.65 -11.94 9.87
C ALA A 124 9.02 -10.56 9.62
N VAL A 125 8.13 -10.15 10.54
CA VAL A 125 7.48 -8.84 10.52
C VAL A 125 8.55 -7.75 10.55
N TRP A 126 8.33 -6.70 9.76
CA TRP A 126 9.25 -5.59 9.48
C TRP A 126 10.50 -5.98 8.69
N ASN A 127 11.18 -7.10 8.97
CA ASN A 127 12.36 -7.47 8.17
C ASN A 127 12.03 -7.89 6.73
N ASP A 128 11.04 -8.77 6.58
CA ASP A 128 10.68 -9.39 5.30
C ASP A 128 9.43 -8.77 4.67
N LEU A 129 8.76 -7.84 5.39
CA LEU A 129 7.52 -7.16 5.00
C LEU A 129 6.47 -8.13 4.45
N PRO A 130 6.00 -9.08 5.28
CA PRO A 130 5.08 -10.12 4.84
C PRO A 130 3.82 -9.51 4.21
N PHE A 131 3.27 -10.21 3.22
CA PHE A 131 2.10 -9.81 2.41
C PHE A 131 2.30 -8.59 1.49
N LEU A 132 3.37 -7.79 1.62
CA LEU A 132 3.53 -6.57 0.80
C LEU A 132 3.49 -6.88 -0.71
N ALA A 133 4.26 -7.86 -1.17
CA ALA A 133 4.31 -8.20 -2.58
C ALA A 133 3.01 -8.85 -3.07
N THR A 134 2.43 -9.73 -2.25
CA THR A 134 1.17 -10.42 -2.51
C THR A 134 0.03 -9.42 -2.65
N ASP A 135 -0.16 -8.56 -1.65
CA ASP A 135 -1.22 -7.55 -1.64
C ASP A 135 -1.06 -6.54 -2.77
N MET A 136 0.14 -6.05 -3.06
CA MET A 136 0.36 -5.13 -4.18
C MET A 136 0.05 -5.77 -5.53
N THR A 137 0.35 -7.07 -5.68
CA THR A 137 0.02 -7.84 -6.88
C THR A 137 -1.49 -8.01 -6.99
N ASP A 138 -2.16 -8.40 -5.91
CA ASP A 138 -3.61 -8.56 -5.88
C ASP A 138 -4.33 -7.24 -6.14
N PHE A 139 -3.87 -6.14 -5.53
CA PHE A 139 -4.44 -4.83 -5.78
C PHE A 139 -4.27 -4.40 -7.24
N TRP A 140 -3.10 -4.66 -7.84
CA TRP A 140 -2.87 -4.39 -9.25
C TRP A 140 -3.79 -5.21 -10.15
N VAL A 141 -3.78 -6.54 -10.01
CA VAL A 141 -4.56 -7.46 -10.85
C VAL A 141 -6.05 -7.15 -10.77
N ASN A 142 -6.57 -6.88 -9.58
CA ASN A 142 -8.00 -6.66 -9.38
C ASN A 142 -8.50 -5.26 -9.77
N ASN A 143 -7.64 -4.24 -9.79
CA ASN A 143 -8.09 -2.85 -9.96
C ASN A 143 -7.46 -2.11 -11.17
N CYS A 144 -6.39 -2.61 -11.78
CA CYS A 144 -5.68 -1.93 -12.88
C CYS A 144 -6.62 -1.54 -14.03
N ALA A 145 -7.57 -2.40 -14.38
CA ALA A 145 -8.55 -2.11 -15.42
C ALA A 145 -9.49 -0.96 -15.05
N ALA A 146 -10.00 -0.95 -13.81
CA ALA A 146 -10.93 0.07 -13.36
C ALA A 146 -10.31 1.46 -13.25
N MET A 147 -9.01 1.55 -12.96
CA MET A 147 -8.31 2.84 -12.79
C MET A 147 -8.34 3.75 -14.04
N SER A 148 -8.24 5.05 -13.80
CA SER A 148 -7.84 6.01 -14.85
C SER A 148 -6.40 5.77 -15.31
N ALA A 149 -6.01 6.31 -16.48
CA ALA A 149 -4.64 6.24 -16.96
C ALA A 149 -3.63 6.86 -15.97
N ASN A 150 -4.00 7.98 -15.34
CA ASN A 150 -3.16 8.64 -14.34
C ASN A 150 -3.00 7.78 -13.08
N GLN A 151 -4.09 7.20 -12.55
CA GLN A 151 -4.01 6.29 -11.42
C GLN A 151 -3.13 5.06 -11.74
N ARG A 152 -3.31 4.44 -12.91
CA ARG A 152 -2.46 3.32 -13.35
C ARG A 152 -0.98 3.71 -13.39
N LEU A 153 -0.66 4.88 -13.97
CA LEU A 153 0.71 5.37 -14.09
C LEU A 153 1.31 5.70 -12.72
N ASN A 154 0.53 6.29 -11.82
CA ASN A 154 0.94 6.60 -10.46
C ASN A 154 1.31 5.33 -9.69
N VAL A 155 0.41 4.33 -9.68
CA VAL A 155 0.65 3.03 -9.03
C VAL A 155 1.84 2.32 -9.65
N ALA A 156 1.90 2.22 -10.99
CA ALA A 156 3.01 1.55 -11.67
C ALA A 156 4.36 2.21 -11.35
N SER A 157 4.41 3.55 -11.32
CA SER A 157 5.62 4.28 -10.94
C SER A 157 6.02 4.05 -9.49
N PHE A 158 5.06 4.06 -8.57
CA PHE A 158 5.32 3.75 -7.16
C PHE A 158 5.87 2.33 -6.98
N LEU A 159 5.24 1.34 -7.61
CA LEU A 159 5.67 -0.05 -7.53
C LEU A 159 7.03 -0.28 -8.18
N ALA A 160 7.32 0.37 -9.32
CA ALA A 160 8.63 0.32 -9.96
C ALA A 160 9.72 0.94 -9.07
N LYS A 161 9.44 2.10 -8.44
CA LYS A 161 10.34 2.73 -7.46
C LYS A 161 10.56 1.83 -6.24
N LEU A 162 9.53 1.15 -5.76
CA LEU A 162 9.64 0.24 -4.62
C LEU A 162 10.44 -1.02 -4.99
N ALA A 163 10.21 -1.59 -6.18
CA ALA A 163 10.95 -2.74 -6.69
C ALA A 163 12.44 -2.43 -6.86
N SER A 164 12.81 -1.24 -7.36
CA SER A 164 14.22 -0.85 -7.55
C SER A 164 15.02 -0.74 -6.25
N THR A 165 14.35 -0.65 -5.11
CA THR A 165 15.00 -0.68 -3.78
C THR A 165 15.26 -2.09 -3.28
N ARG A 166 14.74 -3.12 -3.96
CA ARG A 166 14.83 -4.55 -3.59
C ARG A 166 14.30 -4.85 -2.18
N VAL A 167 13.35 -4.04 -1.71
CA VAL A 167 12.80 -4.14 -0.34
C VAL A 167 12.21 -5.52 -0.05
N VAL A 168 11.61 -6.16 -1.06
CA VAL A 168 11.07 -7.53 -1.00
C VAL A 168 11.67 -8.40 -2.12
N LYS A 169 12.98 -8.23 -2.36
CA LYS A 169 13.72 -8.90 -3.44
C LYS A 169 13.07 -8.61 -4.81
N ASP A 170 12.89 -9.65 -5.62
CA ASP A 170 12.32 -9.66 -6.96
C ASP A 170 10.81 -9.88 -7.00
N LYS A 171 10.15 -10.08 -5.84
CA LYS A 171 8.71 -10.43 -5.80
C LYS A 171 7.81 -9.38 -6.47
N LEU A 172 8.14 -8.09 -6.36
CA LEU A 172 7.37 -7.02 -7.02
C LEU A 172 7.52 -7.02 -8.54
N CYS A 173 8.58 -7.64 -9.09
CA CYS A 173 8.79 -7.71 -10.53
C CYS A 173 7.73 -8.55 -11.23
N GLN A 174 7.00 -9.43 -10.53
CA GLN A 174 5.84 -10.12 -11.10
C GLN A 174 4.79 -9.15 -11.66
N ILE A 175 4.59 -8.00 -11.01
CA ILE A 175 3.66 -6.98 -11.49
C ILE A 175 4.11 -6.40 -12.83
N ALA A 176 5.43 -6.20 -13.00
CA ALA A 176 6.00 -5.76 -14.27
C ALA A 176 5.80 -6.80 -15.37
N LEU A 177 6.01 -8.08 -15.06
CA LEU A 177 5.82 -9.19 -16.02
C LEU A 177 4.35 -9.30 -16.46
N ILE A 178 3.41 -9.21 -15.52
CA ILE A 178 1.97 -9.17 -15.82
C ILE A 178 1.69 -7.99 -16.75
N LEU A 179 2.15 -6.78 -16.39
CA LEU A 179 1.94 -5.60 -17.22
C LEU A 179 2.58 -5.70 -18.60
N PHE A 180 3.76 -6.28 -18.74
CA PHE A 180 4.43 -6.47 -20.04
C PHE A 180 3.70 -7.49 -20.91
N SER A 181 3.30 -8.63 -20.35
CA SER A 181 2.46 -9.62 -21.03
C SER A 181 1.15 -8.98 -21.52
N GLU A 182 0.50 -8.20 -20.65
CA GLU A 182 -0.73 -7.51 -21.00
C GLU A 182 -0.51 -6.40 -22.04
N THR A 183 0.62 -5.70 -22.04
CA THR A 183 0.86 -4.57 -22.97
C THR A 183 1.39 -5.01 -24.32
N PHE A 184 2.29 -6.01 -24.35
CA PHE A 184 3.10 -6.34 -25.53
C PHE A 184 2.79 -7.72 -26.13
N GLU A 185 2.31 -8.67 -25.34
CA GLU A 185 2.06 -10.05 -25.81
C GLU A 185 0.58 -10.31 -26.09
N SER A 186 -0.31 -9.59 -25.39
CA SER A 186 -1.76 -9.74 -25.56
C SER A 186 -2.26 -8.98 -26.79
N LEU A 187 -3.13 -9.62 -27.58
CA LEU A 187 -3.68 -9.03 -28.80
C LEU A 187 -4.67 -7.91 -28.44
N ARG A 188 -4.21 -6.66 -28.51
CA ARG A 188 -4.96 -5.46 -28.09
C ARG A 188 -5.00 -4.42 -29.19
N ARG A 189 -6.03 -3.58 -29.14
CA ARG A 189 -6.12 -2.40 -30.01
C ARG A 189 -5.08 -1.37 -29.55
N LEU A 190 -4.44 -0.69 -30.51
CA LEU A 190 -3.47 0.38 -30.22
C LEU A 190 -4.10 1.51 -29.37
N GLY A 191 -5.34 1.89 -29.70
CA GLY A 191 -6.03 3.02 -29.06
C GLY A 191 -5.42 4.37 -29.40
N SER A 192 -5.89 5.43 -28.74
CA SER A 192 -5.34 6.77 -28.83
C SER A 192 -5.00 7.31 -27.45
N SER A 193 -3.89 8.05 -27.34
CA SER A 193 -3.49 8.73 -26.09
C SER A 193 -4.47 9.84 -25.68
N ASN A 194 -5.36 10.27 -26.57
CA ASN A 194 -6.34 11.33 -26.33
C ASN A 194 -7.70 10.80 -25.87
N GLU A 195 -7.87 9.48 -25.72
CA GLU A 195 -9.12 8.92 -25.21
C GLU A 195 -9.32 9.31 -23.74
N PRO A 196 -10.53 9.75 -23.35
CA PRO A 196 -10.82 10.08 -21.96
C PRO A 196 -10.62 8.82 -21.11
N SER A 197 -9.73 8.93 -20.13
CA SER A 197 -9.38 7.82 -19.26
C SER A 197 -9.84 8.09 -17.85
N GLU A 198 -11.16 8.04 -17.64
CA GLU A 198 -11.75 8.15 -16.31
C GLU A 198 -11.73 6.81 -15.58
N GLU A 199 -11.91 6.84 -14.26
CA GLU A 199 -12.09 5.64 -13.47
C GLU A 199 -13.44 4.99 -13.80
N GLU A 200 -13.43 3.71 -14.12
CA GLU A 200 -14.60 2.96 -14.59
C GLU A 200 -14.66 1.59 -13.89
N PRO A 201 -15.45 1.44 -12.82
CA PRO A 201 -15.46 0.22 -12.00
C PRO A 201 -15.80 -1.08 -12.75
N ARG A 202 -16.48 -0.98 -13.90
CA ARG A 202 -16.89 -2.13 -14.72
C ARG A 202 -15.90 -2.47 -15.84
N ARG A 203 -14.82 -1.70 -15.98
CA ARG A 203 -13.83 -1.92 -17.03
C ARG A 203 -13.08 -3.22 -16.76
N THR A 204 -12.91 -4.02 -17.81
CA THR A 204 -12.18 -5.29 -17.74
C THR A 204 -10.82 -5.15 -18.40
N MET A 205 -9.88 -6.03 -18.04
CA MET A 205 -8.53 -5.95 -18.58
C MET A 205 -8.53 -6.04 -20.11
N ASN A 206 -9.40 -6.84 -20.72
CA ASN A 206 -9.48 -7.04 -22.17
C ASN A 206 -9.94 -5.81 -22.97
N THR A 207 -10.60 -4.83 -22.33
CA THR A 207 -11.05 -3.62 -23.03
C THR A 207 -9.99 -2.52 -23.07
N LEU A 208 -8.89 -2.67 -22.32
CA LEU A 208 -7.79 -1.72 -22.35
C LEU A 208 -7.00 -1.77 -23.66
N THR A 209 -6.67 -0.58 -24.17
CA THR A 209 -5.81 -0.40 -25.33
C THR A 209 -4.33 -0.42 -24.93
N ILE A 210 -3.44 -0.61 -25.90
CA ILE A 210 -1.99 -0.50 -25.67
C ILE A 210 -1.65 0.90 -25.17
N ALA A 211 -2.25 1.96 -25.75
CA ALA A 211 -2.06 3.34 -25.31
C ALA A 211 -2.41 3.57 -23.83
N ALA A 212 -3.39 2.82 -23.28
CA ALA A 212 -3.80 2.94 -21.88
C ALA A 212 -2.85 2.26 -20.87
N LEU A 213 -2.04 1.29 -21.33
CA LEU A 213 -1.10 0.52 -20.50
C LEU A 213 0.36 0.93 -20.70
N LEU A 214 0.71 1.40 -21.90
CA LEU A 214 2.07 1.72 -22.30
C LEU A 214 2.78 2.72 -21.35
N PRO A 215 2.15 3.80 -20.85
CA PRO A 215 2.81 4.68 -19.89
C PRO A 215 3.26 3.95 -18.62
N SER A 216 2.41 3.06 -18.09
CA SER A 216 2.74 2.23 -16.93
C SER A 216 3.88 1.28 -17.25
N ALA A 217 3.89 0.64 -18.42
CA ALA A 217 4.98 -0.26 -18.82
C ALA A 217 6.31 0.50 -18.94
N CYS A 218 6.29 1.69 -19.54
CA CYS A 218 7.43 2.58 -19.62
C CYS A 218 7.95 3.01 -18.24
N ALA A 219 7.08 3.19 -17.24
CA ALA A 219 7.50 3.53 -15.88
C ALA A 219 8.36 2.45 -15.24
N TRP A 220 8.08 1.16 -15.52
CA TRP A 220 8.90 0.03 -15.10
C TRP A 220 10.23 -0.05 -15.87
N ILE A 221 10.20 0.14 -17.18
CA ILE A 221 11.42 0.10 -18.02
C ILE A 221 12.42 1.19 -17.61
N LYS A 222 11.93 2.39 -17.27
CA LYS A 222 12.78 3.52 -16.84
C LYS A 222 13.43 3.30 -15.46
N ARG A 223 12.94 2.35 -14.67
CA ARG A 223 13.41 2.08 -13.31
C ARG A 223 13.65 0.58 -13.14
N PRO A 224 14.73 0.03 -13.74
CA PRO A 224 15.05 -1.38 -13.61
C PRO A 224 15.33 -1.73 -12.13
N ALA A 225 14.80 -2.87 -11.69
CA ALA A 225 14.99 -3.42 -10.34
C ALA A 225 16.20 -4.36 -10.23
#